data_AF-A0A2G9T9M5-F1
#
_entry.id   AF-A0A2G9T9M5-F1
#
_cell.length_a   1.000
_cell.length_b   1.000
_cell.length_c   1.000
_cell.angle_alpha   90.00
_cell.angle_beta   90.00
_cell.angle_gamma   90.00
#
_symmetry.space_group_name_H-M   'P 1'
#
loop_
_entity.id
_entity.type
_entity.pdbx_description
1 polymer ?
#
loop_
_entity_poly.entity_id
_entity_poly.type
_entity_poly.pdbx_seq_one_letter_code
_entity_poly.pdbx_strand_id
1 'polypeptide(L)'
;MQSDESDYIKVLRIKELAGPIPKKGEGANGEERTLQFPMKLDLERPKRPRTTFSEEQLRMLEEAFQQNGYLTGEARMALASRLALSDTQ
;
A
#
# COMPACT_ATOMS: atom_id res chain seq x y z
N MET A 1 29.07 -5.83 -21.19
CA MET A 1 28.12 -6.43 -20.23
C MET A 1 26.73 -6.20 -20.77
N GLN A 2 26.22 -7.17 -21.55
CA GLN A 2 24.81 -7.21 -21.94
C GLN A 2 24.07 -7.74 -20.71
N SER A 3 23.23 -6.91 -20.09
CA SER A 3 22.32 -7.37 -19.06
C SER A 3 21.26 -8.24 -19.71
N ASP A 4 21.33 -9.54 -19.45
CA ASP A 4 20.39 -10.54 -19.94
C ASP A 4 18.95 -10.15 -19.60
N GLU A 5 18.10 -10.13 -20.62
CA GLU A 5 16.69 -9.71 -20.59
C GLU A 5 15.82 -10.66 -19.72
N SER A 6 16.39 -11.81 -19.36
CA SER A 6 15.82 -12.90 -18.56
C SER A 6 15.84 -12.66 -17.05
N ASP A 7 16.53 -11.63 -16.55
CA ASP A 7 16.57 -11.29 -15.11
C ASP A 7 15.32 -10.55 -14.59
N TYR A 8 14.38 -10.17 -15.47
CA TYR A 8 13.56 -8.99 -15.17
C TYR A 8 12.06 -9.18 -15.01
N ILE A 9 11.41 -10.32 -15.30
CA ILE A 9 9.94 -10.34 -15.30
C ILE A 9 9.33 -11.63 -14.73
N LYS A 10 8.74 -11.56 -13.53
CA LYS A 10 7.69 -12.47 -13.05
C LYS A 10 6.36 -12.04 -13.67
N VAL A 11 5.70 -12.97 -14.35
CA VAL A 11 4.40 -12.75 -14.97
C VAL A 11 3.30 -13.24 -14.04
N LEU A 12 2.49 -12.32 -13.50
CA LEU A 12 1.29 -12.67 -12.76
C LEU A 12 0.07 -12.50 -13.65
N ARG A 13 -0.68 -13.59 -13.77
CA ARG A 13 -1.95 -13.64 -14.47
C ARG A 13 -3.06 -13.33 -13.47
N ILE A 14 -3.63 -12.13 -13.59
CA ILE A 14 -4.74 -11.71 -12.74
C ILE A 14 -6.05 -12.00 -13.48
N LYS A 15 -6.85 -12.90 -12.92
CA LYS A 15 -8.27 -12.97 -13.26
C LYS A 15 -8.93 -11.78 -12.56
N GLU A 16 -9.50 -10.85 -13.30
CA GLU A 16 -10.44 -9.92 -12.68
C GLU A 16 -11.56 -10.75 -12.06
N LEU A 17 -11.65 -10.77 -10.73
CA LEU A 17 -12.85 -11.21 -10.03
C LEU A 17 -13.92 -10.18 -10.34
N ALA A 18 -14.64 -10.38 -11.45
CA ALA A 18 -15.87 -9.68 -11.80
C ALA A 18 -15.92 -8.17 -11.40
N GLY A 19 -15.07 -7.37 -12.06
CA GLY A 19 -15.27 -5.95 -12.41
C GLY A 19 -15.28 -4.86 -11.31
N PRO A 20 -15.15 -3.57 -11.70
CA PRO A 20 -15.89 -2.48 -11.07
C PRO A 20 -17.39 -2.65 -11.38
N ILE A 21 -18.27 -2.12 -10.51
CA ILE A 21 -19.73 -2.11 -10.74
C ILE A 21 -20.00 -1.54 -12.14
N PRO A 22 -20.54 -2.32 -13.10
CA PRO A 22 -20.72 -1.87 -14.46
C PRO A 22 -21.73 -0.72 -14.51
N LYS A 23 -21.43 0.34 -15.25
CA LYS A 23 -22.45 1.34 -15.59
C LYS A 23 -23.39 0.74 -16.63
N LYS A 24 -24.69 0.99 -16.47
CA LYS A 24 -25.77 0.44 -17.29
C LYS A 24 -25.54 0.77 -18.77
N GLY A 25 -24.96 -0.16 -19.55
CA GLY A 25 -24.89 -0.06 -21.01
C GLY A 25 -23.64 -0.59 -21.73
N GLU A 26 -22.54 -0.95 -21.07
CA GLU A 26 -21.28 -1.33 -21.76
C GLU A 26 -20.87 -2.78 -21.51
N GLY A 27 -20.49 -3.50 -22.58
CA GLY A 27 -20.17 -4.92 -22.58
C GLY A 27 -18.96 -5.27 -21.72
N ALA A 28 -19.16 -6.18 -20.76
CA ALA A 28 -18.12 -6.73 -19.90
C ALA A 28 -17.41 -7.90 -20.60
N ASN A 29 -16.34 -7.59 -21.34
CA ASN A 29 -15.51 -8.62 -21.96
C ASN A 29 -14.39 -8.94 -20.97
N GLY A 30 -14.52 -10.04 -20.22
CA GLY A 30 -13.58 -10.48 -19.18
C GLY A 30 -12.20 -10.90 -19.72
N GLU A 31 -11.46 -9.95 -20.26
CA GLU A 31 -10.12 -10.18 -20.81
C GLU A 31 -9.07 -10.33 -19.71
N GLU A 32 -8.31 -11.42 -19.77
CA GLU A 32 -7.25 -11.76 -18.83
C GLU A 32 -6.07 -10.78 -18.99
N ARG A 33 -5.75 -10.01 -17.94
CA ARG A 33 -4.63 -9.07 -17.96
C ARG A 33 -3.38 -9.70 -17.35
N THR A 34 -2.25 -9.46 -18.01
CA THR A 34 -0.94 -9.96 -17.59
C THR A 34 -0.14 -8.82 -16.98
N LEU A 35 0.27 -8.97 -15.71
CA LEU A 35 1.13 -8.01 -15.03
C LEU A 35 2.57 -8.52 -14.98
N GLN A 36 3.51 -7.65 -15.33
CA GLN A 36 4.94 -7.91 -15.36
C GLN A 36 5.60 -7.27 -14.13
N PHE A 37 6.32 -8.06 -13.32
CA PHE A 37 7.01 -7.60 -12.10
C PHE A 37 8.50 -7.90 -12.14
N PRO A 38 9.38 -7.03 -11.62
CA PRO A 38 10.79 -7.37 -11.42
C PRO A 38 10.96 -8.67 -10.62
N MET A 39 11.83 -9.60 -11.05
CA MET A 39 12.07 -10.85 -10.29
C MET A 39 12.58 -10.60 -8.87
N LYS A 40 13.31 -9.49 -8.68
CA LYS A 40 13.79 -8.99 -7.39
C LYS A 40 12.66 -8.55 -6.45
N LEU A 41 11.43 -8.41 -6.95
CA LEU A 41 10.27 -8.18 -6.10
C LEU A 41 9.90 -9.49 -5.38
N ASP A 42 10.09 -9.46 -4.06
CA ASP A 42 9.68 -10.54 -3.18
C ASP A 42 8.16 -10.48 -2.97
N LEU A 43 7.42 -11.22 -3.80
CA LEU A 43 5.98 -11.37 -3.73
C LEU A 43 5.52 -12.29 -2.59
N GLU A 44 6.42 -13.11 -2.07
CA GLU A 44 6.16 -14.03 -0.94
C GLU A 44 6.28 -13.31 0.40
N ARG A 45 6.92 -12.13 0.41
CA ARG A 45 6.99 -11.29 1.60
C ARG A 45 5.58 -11.04 2.14
N PRO A 46 5.31 -11.40 3.41
CA PRO A 46 4.01 -11.16 4.01
C PRO A 46 3.60 -9.69 3.90
N LYS A 47 2.37 -9.45 3.43
CA LYS A 47 1.79 -8.11 3.45
C LYS A 47 1.68 -7.66 4.91
N ARG A 48 2.10 -6.43 5.19
CA ARG A 48 1.90 -5.85 6.53
C ARG A 48 0.40 -5.78 6.81
N PRO A 49 -0.07 -6.23 7.99
CA PRO A 49 -1.47 -6.06 8.36
C PRO A 49 -1.81 -4.58 8.37
N ARG A 50 -3.07 -4.24 8.02
CA ARG A 50 -3.55 -2.88 8.13
C ARG A 50 -3.51 -2.46 9.59
N THR A 51 -3.03 -1.26 9.85
CA THR A 51 -3.10 -0.66 11.18
C THR A 51 -4.52 -0.29 11.56
N THR A 52 -4.89 -0.61 12.80
CA THR A 52 -6.10 -0.13 13.45
C THR A 52 -5.69 0.76 14.61
N PHE A 53 -6.20 1.99 14.64
CA PHE A 53 -5.95 2.93 15.74
C PHE A 53 -7.12 2.88 16.72
N SER A 54 -6.84 3.07 18.01
CA SER A 54 -7.88 3.33 18.99
C SER A 54 -8.48 4.73 18.78
N GLU A 55 -9.68 4.97 19.32
CA GLU A 55 -10.29 6.31 19.27
C GLU A 55 -9.40 7.38 19.92
N GLU A 56 -8.72 7.03 21.01
CA GLU A 56 -7.80 7.94 21.69
C GLU A 56 -6.58 8.28 20.82
N GLN A 57 -6.02 7.29 20.12
CA GLN A 57 -4.92 7.50 19.17
C GLN A 57 -5.35 8.40 18.02
N LEU A 58 -6.53 8.17 17.45
CA LEU A 58 -7.08 9.02 16.38
C LEU A 58 -7.24 10.46 16.85
N ARG A 59 -7.83 10.68 18.04
CA ARG A 59 -8.00 12.02 18.60
C ARG A 59 -6.67 12.75 18.76
N MET A 60 -5.65 12.08 19.30
CA MET A 60 -4.32 12.68 19.47
C MET A 60 -3.63 12.97 18.13
N LEU A 61 -3.80 12.10 17.13
CA LEU A 61 -3.27 12.33 15.77
C LEU A 61 -3.95 13.54 15.12
N GLU A 62 -5.28 13.67 15.27
CA GLU A 62 -6.04 14.82 14.77
C GLU A 62 -5.61 16.11 15.46
N GLU A 63 -5.48 16.13 16.78
CA GLU A 63 -4.98 17.29 17.54
C GLU A 63 -3.58 17.71 17.07
N ALA A 64 -2.67 16.74 16.91
CA ALA A 64 -1.32 17.01 16.42
C ALA A 64 -1.33 17.59 15.00
N PHE A 65 -2.19 17.06 14.12
CA PHE A 65 -2.33 17.55 12.75
C PHE A 65 -2.91 18.98 12.69
N GLN A 66 -3.89 19.30 13.54
CA GLN A 66 -4.46 20.65 13.62
C GLN A 66 -3.44 21.68 14.13
N GLN A 67 -2.53 21.28 15.02
CA GLN A 67 -1.44 22.14 15.48
C GLN A 67 -0.34 22.30 14.43
N ASN A 68 0.02 21.21 13.76
CA ASN A 68 1.03 21.19 12.71
C ASN A 68 0.77 20.04 11.73
N GLY A 69 0.41 20.40 10.49
CA GLY A 69 0.13 19.42 9.43
C GLY A 69 1.35 18.60 8.99
N TYR A 70 2.57 19.02 9.34
CA TYR A 70 3.81 18.33 8.94
C TYR A 70 4.83 18.28 10.07
N LEU A 71 5.12 17.08 10.56
CA LEU A 71 6.11 16.88 11.62
C LEU A 71 7.53 16.72 11.06
N THR A 72 8.51 17.24 11.79
CA THR A 72 9.92 16.87 11.60
C THR A 72 10.14 15.42 12.02
N GLY A 73 11.25 14.81 11.61
CA GLY A 73 11.57 13.42 11.99
C GLY A 73 11.57 13.20 13.50
N GLU A 74 12.15 14.13 14.26
CA GLU A 74 12.17 14.06 15.73
C GLU A 74 10.78 14.17 16.35
N ALA A 75 9.97 15.14 15.90
CA ALA A 75 8.61 15.33 16.40
C ALA A 75 7.71 14.12 16.06
N ARG A 76 7.90 13.53 14.88
CA ARG A 76 7.18 12.31 14.48
C ARG A 76 7.55 11.11 15.35
N MET A 77 8.85 10.90 15.60
CA MET A 77 9.30 9.82 16.50
C MET A 77 8.76 9.99 17.92
N ALA A 78 8.76 11.21 18.45
CA ALA A 78 8.21 11.50 19.77
C ALA A 78 6.70 11.22 19.83
N LEU A 79 5.94 11.63 18.81
CA LEU A 79 4.51 11.36 18.72
C LEU A 79 4.23 9.85 18.61
N ALA A 80 4.96 9.13 17.75
CA ALA A 80 4.83 7.68 17.61
C ALA A 80 5.10 6.96 18.94
N SER A 81 6.16 7.34 19.65
CA SER A 81 6.47 6.79 20.98
C SER A 81 5.35 7.05 21.99
N ARG A 82 4.74 8.23 21.99
CA ARG A 82 3.62 8.57 22.87
C ARG A 82 2.36 7.75 22.56
N LEU A 83 2.14 7.43 21.29
CA LEU A 83 0.98 6.66 20.83
C LEU A 83 1.22 5.14 20.87
N ALA A 84 2.40 4.69 21.30
CA ALA A 84 2.84 3.29 21.20
C ALA A 84 2.75 2.74 19.75
N LEU A 85 3.15 3.58 18.79
CA LEU A 85 3.23 3.27 17.37
C LEU A 85 4.68 3.22 16.90
N SER A 86 4.94 2.54 15.78
CA SER A 86 6.20 2.65 15.05
C SER A 86 6.26 3.94 14.23
N ASP A 87 7.45 4.42 13.87
CA ASP A 87 7.64 5.62 13.03
C ASP A 87 6.96 5.54 11.64
N THR A 88 6.59 4.32 11.21
CA THR A 88 5.97 4.07 9.90
C THR A 88 4.45 3.93 9.92
N GLN A 89 3.82 4.01 11.09
CA GLN A 89 2.36 3.92 11.29
C GLN A 89 1.79 5.32 11.49
#